data_AF-A0A2V5V512-F1
#
_entry.id   AF-A0A2V5V512-F1
#
_cell.length_a   1.000
_cell.length_b   1.000
_cell.length_c   1.000
_cell.angle_alpha   90.00
_cell.angle_beta   90.00
_cell.angle_gamma   90.00
#
_symmetry.space_group_name_H-M   'P 1'
#
loop_
_entity.id
_entity.type
_entity.pdbx_description
1 polymer ?
#
loop_
_entity_poly.entity_id
_entity_poly.type
_entity_poly.pdbx_seq_one_letter_code
_entity_poly.pdbx_strand_id
1 'polypeptide(L)'
;MISPSDKIDIDQAPDSATIPQHECGLFGVFGHPKAAVLTYYGLFALQHRGQESAGIVTSNGPGTTFLMHKDMGLVSQVFGQEELAKLKGTRAIGHTR
;
A
#
# COMPACT_ATOMS: atom_id res chain seq x y z
N MET A 1 34.92 -28.95 16.48
CA MET A 1 33.98 -30.07 16.29
C MET A 1 32.59 -29.54 16.57
N ILE A 2 31.77 -29.37 15.54
CA ILE A 2 30.36 -28.96 15.65
C ILE A 2 29.58 -30.20 16.09
N SER A 3 28.67 -30.05 17.05
CA SER A 3 27.84 -31.14 17.57
C SER A 3 26.86 -31.61 16.47
N PRO A 4 26.54 -32.91 16.33
CA PRO A 4 25.63 -33.42 15.28
C PRO A 4 24.16 -32.95 15.38
N SER A 5 23.85 -32.05 16.31
CA SER A 5 22.49 -31.61 16.65
C SER A 5 22.06 -30.29 15.99
N ASP A 6 22.98 -29.55 15.36
CA ASP A 6 22.65 -28.30 14.67
C ASP A 6 22.16 -28.57 13.24
N LYS A 7 21.10 -29.37 13.12
CA LYS A 7 20.32 -29.43 11.87
C LYS A 7 19.47 -28.16 11.83
N ILE A 8 19.80 -27.24 10.94
CA ILE A 8 18.85 -26.22 10.50
C ILE A 8 17.70 -27.00 9.84
N ASP A 9 16.59 -27.09 10.56
CA ASP A 9 15.39 -27.76 10.09
C ASP A 9 14.75 -26.88 9.02
N ILE A 10 14.99 -27.23 7.75
CA ILE A 10 14.48 -26.53 6.56
C ILE A 10 12.95 -26.70 6.41
N ASP A 11 12.32 -27.55 7.23
CA ASP A 11 10.89 -27.90 7.15
C ASP A 11 9.98 -27.09 8.10
N GLN A 12 10.50 -26.16 8.91
CA GLN A 12 9.65 -25.27 9.70
C GLN A 12 9.14 -24.09 8.86
N ALA A 13 8.17 -24.37 7.99
CA ALA A 13 7.32 -23.32 7.45
C ALA A 13 6.66 -22.56 8.63
N PRO A 14 6.62 -21.21 8.61
CA PRO A 14 6.04 -20.44 9.71
C PRO A 14 4.60 -20.89 9.96
N ASP A 15 4.29 -21.18 11.22
CA ASP A 15 2.94 -21.55 11.64
C ASP A 15 1.94 -20.50 11.15
N SER A 16 0.82 -20.96 10.59
CA SER A 16 -0.22 -20.14 9.95
C SER A 16 -0.78 -19.04 10.85
N ALA A 17 -0.58 -19.16 12.16
CA ALA A 17 -0.91 -18.16 13.17
C ALA A 17 -0.01 -16.90 13.13
N THR A 18 1.11 -16.94 12.41
CA THR A 18 2.09 -15.84 12.30
C THR A 18 2.00 -15.09 10.96
N ILE A 19 1.31 -15.65 9.97
CA ILE A 19 1.13 -15.03 8.65
C ILE A 19 -0.15 -14.17 8.71
N PRO A 20 -0.08 -12.85 8.48
CA PRO A 20 -1.26 -12.01 8.39
C PRO A 20 -2.21 -12.56 7.32
N GLN A 21 -3.43 -12.96 7.72
CA GLN A 21 -4.41 -13.54 6.80
C GLN A 21 -5.21 -12.48 6.03
N HIS A 22 -5.15 -11.22 6.47
CA HIS A 22 -5.67 -10.09 5.73
C HIS A 22 -4.61 -9.63 4.73
N GLU A 23 -4.90 -9.79 3.46
CA GLU A 23 -4.03 -9.29 2.42
C GLU A 23 -4.19 -7.77 2.32
N CYS A 24 -3.10 -7.04 2.12
CA CYS A 24 -3.17 -5.62 1.82
C CYS A 24 -2.76 -5.41 0.36
N GLY A 25 -3.28 -4.37 -0.29
CA GLY A 25 -2.82 -3.96 -1.61
C GLY A 25 -1.93 -2.72 -1.50
N LEU A 26 -0.79 -2.69 -2.21
CA LEU A 26 0.08 -1.53 -2.33
C LEU A 26 0.25 -1.17 -3.81
N PHE A 27 0.23 0.13 -4.13
CA PHE A 27 0.47 0.62 -5.48
C PHE A 27 1.31 1.90 -5.45
N GLY A 28 2.24 2.04 -6.38
CA GLY A 28 3.17 3.18 -6.43
C GLY A 28 3.35 3.74 -7.84
N VAL A 29 3.47 5.07 -7.94
CA VAL A 29 3.73 5.79 -9.19
C VAL A 29 4.85 6.79 -8.97
N PHE A 30 5.78 6.87 -9.93
CA PHE A 30 6.92 7.77 -9.88
C PHE A 30 7.07 8.54 -11.19
N GLY A 31 7.32 9.85 -11.10
CA GLY A 31 7.65 10.70 -12.25
C GLY A 31 6.46 11.07 -13.14
N HIS A 32 5.22 11.02 -12.64
CA HIS A 32 4.02 11.29 -13.45
C HIS A 32 3.16 12.41 -12.85
N PRO A 33 2.72 13.43 -13.61
CA PRO A 33 1.95 14.56 -13.08
C PRO A 33 0.57 14.18 -12.53
N LYS A 34 0.04 13.02 -12.92
CA LYS A 34 -1.22 12.45 -12.39
C LYS A 34 -0.97 11.28 -11.42
N ALA A 35 0.13 11.30 -10.65
CA ALA A 35 0.52 10.18 -9.79
C ALA A 35 -0.61 9.72 -8.85
N ALA A 36 -1.31 10.65 -8.18
CA ALA A 36 -2.43 10.32 -7.29
C ALA A 36 -3.56 9.54 -7.99
N VAL A 37 -3.97 10.01 -9.17
CA VAL A 37 -5.08 9.41 -9.95
C VAL A 37 -4.70 8.02 -10.46
N LEU A 38 -3.47 7.86 -10.94
CA LEU A 38 -2.98 6.54 -11.37
C LEU A 38 -2.88 5.57 -10.18
N THR A 39 -2.43 6.05 -9.02
CA THR A 39 -2.42 5.25 -7.79
C THR A 39 -3.83 4.85 -7.36
N TYR A 40 -4.80 5.76 -7.44
CA TYR A 40 -6.21 5.45 -7.19
C TYR A 40 -6.71 4.31 -8.08
N TYR A 41 -6.46 4.34 -9.39
CA TYR A 41 -6.90 3.27 -10.29
C TYR A 41 -6.18 1.94 -9.99
N GLY A 42 -4.89 2.00 -9.65
CA GLY A 42 -4.14 0.82 -9.20
C GLY A 42 -4.73 0.21 -7.93
N LEU A 43 -5.06 1.03 -6.94
CA LEU A 43 -5.72 0.57 -5.72
C LEU A 43 -7.13 0.03 -5.98
N PHE A 44 -7.89 0.66 -6.87
CA PHE A 44 -9.21 0.18 -7.26
C PHE A 44 -9.12 -1.22 -7.87
N ALA A 45 -8.11 -1.48 -8.72
CA ALA A 45 -7.84 -2.82 -9.25
C ALA A 45 -7.42 -3.82 -8.14
N LEU A 46 -6.75 -3.34 -7.08
CA LEU A 46 -6.32 -4.12 -5.92
C LEU A 46 -7.36 -4.18 -4.79
N GLN A 47 -8.57 -3.65 -4.96
CA GLN A 47 -9.60 -3.59 -3.91
C GLN A 47 -9.95 -4.96 -3.32
N HIS A 48 -9.80 -6.03 -4.11
CA HIS A 48 -10.04 -7.40 -3.67
C HIS A 48 -9.07 -7.88 -2.59
N ARG A 49 -7.92 -7.21 -2.40
CA ARG A 49 -6.98 -7.54 -1.33
C ARG A 49 -7.46 -6.99 0.02
N GLY A 50 -8.02 -5.79 0.07
CA GLY A 50 -8.49 -5.19 1.32
C GLY A 50 -9.67 -4.26 1.10
N GLN A 51 -10.72 -4.35 1.94
CA GLN A 51 -12.01 -3.66 1.80
C GLN A 51 -12.42 -2.81 3.01
N GLU A 52 -11.55 -2.70 4.01
CA GLU A 52 -11.74 -1.99 5.27
C GLU A 52 -11.38 -0.50 5.15
N SER A 53 -10.29 -0.14 4.45
CA SER A 53 -9.81 1.24 4.34
C SER A 53 -8.89 1.45 3.15
N ALA A 54 -8.72 2.71 2.74
CA ALA A 54 -7.76 3.08 1.71
C ALA A 54 -7.01 4.37 2.05
N GLY A 55 -5.81 4.54 1.50
CA GLY A 55 -4.98 5.72 1.72
C GLY A 55 -4.04 5.98 0.56
N ILE A 56 -3.82 7.26 0.22
CA ILE A 56 -2.84 7.71 -0.77
C ILE A 56 -2.02 8.84 -0.16
N VAL A 57 -0.71 8.80 -0.36
CA VAL A 57 0.23 9.87 -0.06
C VAL A 57 0.98 10.28 -1.32
N THR A 58 1.20 11.58 -1.51
CA THR A 58 1.92 12.15 -2.65
C THR A 58 3.02 13.11 -2.24
N SER A 59 3.98 13.31 -3.14
CA SER A 59 5.11 14.23 -2.95
C SER A 59 5.71 14.66 -4.29
N ASN A 60 6.46 15.77 -4.29
CA ASN A 60 7.30 16.20 -5.40
C ASN A 60 8.77 15.74 -5.26
N GLY A 61 9.11 15.05 -4.17
CA GLY A 61 10.45 14.52 -3.91
C GLY A 61 11.08 15.07 -2.63
N PRO A 62 12.40 14.89 -2.47
CA PRO A 62 13.14 15.30 -1.28
C PRO A 62 12.91 16.78 -0.95
N GLY A 63 12.74 17.10 0.34
CA GLY A 63 12.53 18.47 0.81
C GLY A 63 11.14 19.04 0.54
N THR A 64 10.20 18.24 0.01
CA THR A 64 8.81 18.67 -0.24
C THR A 64 7.85 18.04 0.76
N THR A 65 6.78 18.77 1.10
CA THR A 65 5.75 18.27 2.01
C THR A 65 4.99 17.10 1.40
N PHE A 66 4.65 16.12 2.23
CA PHE A 66 3.75 15.04 1.85
C PHE A 66 2.30 15.50 1.96
N LEU A 67 1.50 15.20 0.94
CA LEU A 67 0.06 15.39 0.96
C LEU A 67 -0.59 14.03 1.09
N MET A 68 -1.51 13.85 2.02
CA MET A 68 -2.12 12.55 2.29
C MET A 68 -3.62 12.65 2.49
N HIS A 69 -4.33 11.62 2.06
CA HIS A 69 -5.73 11.39 2.38
C HIS A 69 -5.92 9.89 2.63
N LYS A 70 -6.60 9.54 3.73
CA LYS A 70 -6.93 8.17 4.09
C LYS A 70 -8.22 8.16 4.90
N ASP A 71 -9.03 7.14 4.69
CA ASP A 71 -10.25 6.93 5.46
C ASP A 71 -10.68 5.44 5.42
N MET A 72 -11.68 5.10 6.24
CA MET A 72 -12.35 3.80 6.21
C MET A 72 -13.25 3.69 4.98
N GLY A 73 -13.42 2.47 4.48
CA GLY A 73 -14.25 2.15 3.33
C GLY A 73 -13.46 1.79 2.07
N LEU A 74 -14.21 1.52 1.01
CA LEU A 74 -13.68 1.15 -0.30
C LEU A 74 -12.91 2.33 -0.91
N VAL A 75 -11.95 2.03 -1.78
CA VAL A 75 -11.15 3.01 -2.54
C VAL A 75 -12.04 4.05 -3.23
N SER A 76 -13.16 3.64 -3.83
CA SER A 76 -14.11 4.55 -4.49
C SER A 76 -14.91 5.43 -3.53
N GLN A 77 -15.03 5.04 -2.27
CA GLN A 77 -15.71 5.82 -1.22
C GLN A 77 -14.75 6.82 -0.58
N VAL A 78 -13.49 6.40 -0.38
CA VAL A 78 -12.44 7.24 0.21
C VAL A 78 -11.99 8.36 -0.75
N PHE A 79 -11.95 8.10 -2.06
CA PHE A 79 -11.39 9.05 -3.03
C PHE A 79 -12.42 9.60 -4.01
N GLY A 80 -12.95 10.77 -3.70
CA GLY A 80 -13.71 11.61 -4.64
C GLY A 80 -12.82 12.55 -5.45
N GLN A 81 -13.44 13.31 -6.37
CA GLN A 81 -12.74 14.30 -7.20
C GLN A 81 -12.01 15.36 -6.37
N GLU A 82 -12.61 15.81 -5.27
CA GLU A 82 -12.01 16.81 -4.38
C GLU A 82 -10.77 16.29 -3.64
N GLU A 83 -10.84 15.07 -3.10
CA GLU A 83 -9.71 14.46 -2.38
C GLU A 83 -8.54 14.18 -3.31
N LEU A 84 -8.81 13.61 -4.50
CA LEU A 84 -7.78 13.42 -5.52
C LEU A 84 -7.21 14.74 -6.02
N ALA A 85 -8.00 15.81 -6.08
CA ALA A 85 -7.52 17.13 -6.47
C ALA A 85 -6.57 17.73 -5.42
N LYS A 86 -6.72 17.42 -4.13
CA LYS A 86 -5.81 17.89 -3.07
C LYS A 86 -4.46 17.15 -3.10
N LEU A 87 -4.42 15.91 -3.60
CA LEU A 87 -3.22 15.07 -3.67
C LEU A 87 -2.31 15.43 -4.85
N LYS A 88 -1.60 16.56 -4.74
CA LYS A 88 -0.64 17.02 -5.76
C LYS A 88 0.72 16.33 -5.61
N GLY A 89 1.38 16.08 -6.73
CA GLY A 89 2.74 15.55 -6.75
C GLY A 89 3.03 14.69 -7.98
N THR A 90 4.30 14.48 -8.27
CA THR A 90 4.75 13.57 -9.33
C THR A 90 5.02 12.15 -8.83
N ARG A 91 4.91 11.93 -7.52
CA ARG A 91 5.16 10.65 -6.85
C ARG A 91 3.98 10.34 -5.94
N ALA A 92 3.53 9.09 -5.93
CA ALA A 92 2.43 8.64 -5.09
C ALA A 92 2.63 7.19 -4.64
N ILE A 93 2.25 6.89 -3.40
CA ILE A 93 2.10 5.53 -2.89
C ILE A 93 0.71 5.43 -2.27
N GLY A 94 0.04 4.29 -2.47
CA GLY A 94 -1.26 4.02 -1.91
C GLY A 94 -1.36 2.63 -1.32
N HIS A 95 -2.30 2.47 -0.39
CA HIS A 95 -2.59 1.24 0.35
C HIS A 95 -4.09 0.96 0.40
N THR A 96 -4.49 -0.31 0.34
CA THR A 96 -5.84 -0.79 0.71
C THR A 96 -5.71 -1.88 1.77
N ARG A 97 -6.51 -1.78 2.84
CA ARG A 97 -6.66 -2.75 3.93
C ARG A 97 -8.08 -3.28 3.90
#